data_AF-A0A2N6NE88-F1
#
_entry.id   AF-A0A2N6NE88-F1
#
_cell.length_a   1.000
_cell.length_b   1.000
_cell.length_c   1.000
_cell.angle_alpha   90.00
_cell.angle_beta   90.00
_cell.angle_gamma   90.00
#
_symmetry.space_group_name_H-M   'P 1'
#
loop_
_entity.id
_entity.type
_entity.pdbx_description
1 polymer ?
#
loop_
_entity_poly.entity_id
_entity_poly.type
_entity_poly.pdbx_seq_one_letter_code
_entity_poly.pdbx_strand_id
1 'polypeptide(L)'
;MANPTPKGLDDVFMSVVAENIVSYLALTDLIALQASCRSLRGAVQSRLDYRFNINICLKDFIEDPTSFRCELGKADALIIRGSALNFLENQHGQFKQLDLLVEAGRKADALINYLCVEESYFTLLEPSQALQLHGRAPAQSERTITLGRVSSKEIHVTATTSFPVHALLETCSMTAELNFVTWNKVYSLFPAATLARHKTYPLRELDDDFGIRLAEFAHQGWTTRDMLWLRLAAQKPCGIGSRRVGDAYSVSIAVTPHIDAADTTPDFVIEHAAFDVLVGEPSVAKSKRRSAPQIKCSEMSIYVRKLESLALRHHFTVGQSNSGSWSNFANERLERWTKIELLKIPRRTRGFDVHGFSIPTGSTFWRPKSWDYADDQLPTWYKNFQEVRIEEEEYSCGKAHTSW
;
A
#
# COMPACT_ATOMS: atom_id res chain seq x y z
N MET A 1 35.33 1.91 48.41
CA MET A 1 34.94 2.68 47.23
C MET A 1 34.39 1.69 46.22
N ALA A 2 33.06 1.63 46.05
CA ALA A 2 32.45 0.76 45.06
C ALA A 2 32.64 1.41 43.68
N ASN A 3 33.28 0.70 42.76
CA ASN A 3 33.31 1.09 41.35
C ASN A 3 31.86 1.11 40.85
N PRO A 4 31.34 2.22 40.31
CA PRO A 4 30.07 2.19 39.61
C PRO A 4 30.26 1.28 38.40
N THR A 5 29.46 0.21 38.34
CA THR A 5 29.32 -0.63 37.15
C THR A 5 29.16 0.27 35.93
N PRO A 6 29.86 0.00 34.81
CA PRO A 6 29.71 0.80 33.60
C PRO A 6 28.24 0.76 33.20
N LYS A 7 27.58 1.93 33.19
CA LYS A 7 26.21 2.07 32.70
C LYS A 7 26.13 1.41 31.34
N GLY A 8 25.25 0.43 31.20
CA GLY A 8 25.05 -0.24 29.92
C GLY A 8 24.63 0.79 28.88
N LEU A 9 24.90 0.52 27.61
CA LEU A 9 24.37 1.36 26.53
C LEU A 9 22.84 1.48 26.63
N ASP A 10 22.19 0.44 27.14
CA ASP A 10 20.76 0.41 27.47
C ASP A 10 20.38 1.48 28.51
N ASP A 11 21.16 1.69 29.57
CA ASP A 11 20.90 2.72 30.59
C ASP A 11 21.02 4.14 30.02
N VAL A 12 21.97 4.35 29.10
CA VAL A 12 22.14 5.64 28.40
C VAL A 12 20.97 5.88 27.44
N PHE A 13 20.53 4.83 26.74
CA PHE A 13 19.36 4.88 25.87
C PHE A 13 18.05 4.96 26.63
N MET A 14 17.99 4.66 27.93
CA MET A 14 16.80 4.90 28.76
C MET A 14 16.77 6.31 29.38
N SER A 15 17.76 7.16 29.07
CA SER A 15 17.75 8.55 29.53
C SER A 15 16.73 9.43 28.79
N VAL A 16 16.22 10.45 29.47
CA VAL A 16 15.34 11.49 28.89
C VAL A 16 16.00 12.19 27.70
N VAL A 17 17.32 12.35 27.72
CA VAL A 17 18.07 12.95 26.61
C VAL A 17 18.01 12.06 25.37
N ALA A 18 18.25 10.76 25.53
CA ALA A 18 18.11 9.82 24.42
C ALA A 18 16.66 9.73 23.94
N GLU A 19 15.67 9.87 24.82
CA GLU A 19 14.24 9.89 24.46
C GLU A 19 13.90 11.09 23.57
N ASN A 20 14.39 12.27 23.94
CA ASN A 20 14.24 13.50 23.17
C ASN A 20 14.96 13.43 21.81
N ILE A 21 16.16 12.86 21.74
CA ILE A 21 16.84 12.69 20.44
C ILE A 21 16.02 11.74 19.56
N VAL A 22 15.63 10.60 20.11
CA VAL A 22 14.85 9.60 19.38
C VAL A 22 13.49 10.18 18.96
N SER A 23 12.85 11.11 19.69
CA SER A 23 11.58 11.76 19.27
C SER A 23 11.63 12.53 17.96
N TYR A 24 12.83 12.91 17.52
CA TYR A 24 13.01 13.60 16.24
C TYR A 24 13.46 12.66 15.11
N LEU A 25 13.67 11.38 15.38
CA LEU A 25 14.09 10.41 14.37
C LEU A 25 12.88 9.82 13.65
N ALA A 26 12.92 9.84 12.32
CA ALA A 26 11.95 9.12 11.51
C ALA A 26 12.19 7.60 11.64
N LEU A 27 11.22 6.81 11.19
CA LEU A 27 11.36 5.35 11.16
C LEU A 27 12.63 4.90 10.43
N THR A 28 12.96 5.53 9.30
CA THR A 28 14.16 5.20 8.51
C THR A 28 15.45 5.45 9.29
N ASP A 29 15.48 6.50 10.12
CA ASP A 29 16.64 6.81 10.96
C ASP A 29 16.78 5.81 12.10
N LEU A 30 15.67 5.35 12.67
CA LEU A 30 15.68 4.33 13.72
C LEU A 30 16.14 2.97 13.18
N ILE A 31 15.70 2.59 11.97
CA ILE A 31 16.19 1.39 11.29
C ILE A 31 17.70 1.51 11.00
N ALA A 32 18.15 2.66 10.51
CA ALA A 32 19.58 2.92 10.28
C ALA A 32 20.39 2.87 11.59
N LEU A 33 19.84 3.40 12.69
CA LEU A 33 20.45 3.37 14.01
C LEU A 33 20.59 1.92 14.53
N GLN A 34 19.57 1.07 14.32
CA GLN A 34 19.67 -0.36 14.64
C GLN A 34 20.75 -1.09 13.83
N ALA A 35 20.99 -0.66 12.59
CA ALA A 35 22.00 -1.24 11.71
C ALA A 35 23.43 -0.81 12.09
N SER A 36 23.60 0.29 12.83
CA SER A 36 24.92 0.84 13.17
C SER A 36 25.69 0.03 14.23
N CYS A 37 25.00 -0.56 15.22
CA CYS A 37 25.65 -1.29 16.32
C CYS A 37 24.74 -2.36 16.92
N ARG A 38 25.31 -3.55 17.21
CA ARG A 38 24.58 -4.66 17.85
C ARG A 38 24.02 -4.29 19.23
N SER A 39 24.75 -3.50 20.01
CA SER A 39 24.29 -3.04 21.34
C SER A 39 23.16 -2.01 21.22
N LEU A 40 23.15 -1.19 20.17
CA LEU A 40 22.05 -0.25 19.89
C LEU A 40 20.81 -0.96 19.38
N ARG A 41 20.97 -2.06 18.65
CA ARG A 41 19.86 -2.81 18.07
C ARG A 41 18.80 -3.18 19.12
N GLY A 42 19.22 -3.73 20.27
CA GLY A 42 18.31 -4.10 21.36
C GLY A 42 17.62 -2.89 21.99
N ALA A 43 18.40 -1.87 22.38
CA ALA A 43 17.89 -0.64 23.00
C ALA A 43 16.93 0.16 22.10
N VAL A 44 17.18 0.16 20.78
CA VAL A 44 16.32 0.82 19.81
C VAL A 44 15.09 -0.02 19.49
N GLN A 45 15.19 -1.36 19.52
CA GLN A 45 14.04 -2.25 19.26
C GLN A 45 12.93 -2.05 20.30
N SER A 46 13.27 -2.03 21.60
CA SER A 46 12.25 -1.81 22.64
C SER A 46 11.53 -0.48 22.49
N ARG A 47 12.23 0.55 21.99
CA ARG A 47 11.65 1.86 21.68
C ARG A 47 10.82 1.87 20.40
N LEU A 48 11.23 1.12 19.38
CA LEU A 48 10.41 0.90 18.18
C LEU A 48 9.10 0.23 18.58
N ASP A 49 9.14 -0.79 19.42
CA ASP A 49 7.94 -1.52 19.86
C ASP A 49 6.97 -0.60 20.62
N TYR A 50 7.49 0.30 21.45
CA TYR A 50 6.68 1.30 22.15
C TYR A 50 6.11 2.38 21.21
N ARG A 51 6.94 2.89 20.29
CA ARG A 51 6.55 4.02 19.43
C ARG A 51 5.71 3.67 18.22
N PHE A 52 6.02 2.54 17.60
CA PHE A 52 5.22 1.95 16.54
C PHE A 52 4.16 1.02 17.13
N ASN A 53 3.71 1.34 18.36
CA ASN A 53 2.51 0.76 18.93
C ASN A 53 1.30 1.45 18.29
N ILE A 54 0.72 0.78 17.30
CA ILE A 54 -0.43 1.31 16.57
C ILE A 54 -1.63 1.55 17.48
N ASN A 55 -1.78 0.78 18.57
CA ASN A 55 -2.90 0.94 19.47
C ASN A 55 -2.81 2.27 20.23
N ILE A 56 -1.61 2.80 20.48
CA ILE A 56 -1.44 4.14 21.07
C ILE A 56 -1.93 5.22 20.09
N CYS A 57 -1.55 5.11 18.82
CA CYS A 57 -1.97 6.04 17.77
C CYS A 57 -3.51 6.01 17.57
N LEU A 58 -4.09 4.82 17.59
CA LEU A 58 -5.53 4.63 17.37
C LEU A 58 -6.40 5.05 18.56
N LYS A 59 -5.85 5.12 19.78
CA LYS A 59 -6.62 5.49 20.98
C LYS A 59 -7.29 6.86 20.94
N ASP A 60 -6.79 7.76 20.09
CA ASP A 60 -7.40 9.08 19.89
C ASP A 60 -8.75 8.99 19.15
N PHE A 61 -9.00 7.89 18.43
CA PHE A 61 -10.18 7.66 17.60
C PHE A 61 -11.03 6.49 18.13
N ILE A 62 -10.37 5.43 18.58
CA ILE A 62 -10.95 4.13 18.86
C ILE A 62 -10.79 3.80 20.36
N GLU A 63 -11.87 3.41 21.02
CA GLU A 63 -11.85 2.99 22.43
C GLU A 63 -11.12 1.66 22.60
N ASP A 64 -11.39 0.68 21.74
CA ASP A 64 -10.68 -0.60 21.69
C ASP A 64 -9.94 -0.80 20.35
N PRO A 65 -8.70 -0.30 20.24
CA PRO A 65 -7.86 -0.49 19.07
C PRO A 65 -7.62 -1.95 18.67
N THR A 66 -7.71 -2.89 19.62
CA THR A 66 -7.46 -4.31 19.34
C THR A 66 -8.65 -4.89 18.59
N SER A 67 -9.86 -4.66 19.09
CA SER A 67 -11.10 -5.09 18.43
C SER A 67 -11.26 -4.41 17.07
N PHE A 68 -10.96 -3.11 16.98
CA PHE A 68 -10.98 -2.40 15.70
C PHE A 68 -10.03 -3.00 14.66
N ARG A 69 -8.79 -3.36 15.05
CA ARG A 69 -7.85 -4.00 14.13
C ARG A 69 -8.33 -5.38 13.66
N CYS A 70 -9.01 -6.14 14.52
CA CYS A 70 -9.65 -7.39 14.11
C CYS A 70 -10.73 -7.14 13.05
N GLU A 71 -11.58 -6.13 13.23
CA GLU A 71 -12.60 -5.75 12.25
C GLU A 71 -11.98 -5.21 10.94
N LEU A 72 -10.90 -4.43 11.04
CA LEU A 72 -10.11 -3.99 9.89
C LEU A 72 -9.62 -5.19 9.06
N GLY A 73 -9.12 -6.23 9.73
CA GLY A 73 -8.65 -7.47 9.10
C GLY A 73 -9.77 -8.27 8.44
N LYS A 74 -10.93 -8.43 9.10
CA LYS A 74 -12.11 -9.10 8.52
C LYS A 74 -12.64 -8.37 7.29
N ALA A 75 -12.59 -7.05 7.31
CA ALA A 75 -13.05 -6.19 6.24
C ALA A 75 -12.06 -6.04 5.08
N ASP A 76 -10.83 -6.58 5.21
CA ASP A 76 -9.69 -6.33 4.30
C ASP A 76 -9.41 -4.82 4.10
N ALA A 77 -9.73 -4.00 5.09
CA ALA A 77 -9.62 -2.56 5.03
C ALA A 77 -8.19 -2.08 5.33
N LEU A 78 -7.85 -0.88 4.85
CA LEU A 78 -6.55 -0.24 5.04
C LEU A 78 -6.74 1.11 5.74
N ILE A 79 -5.83 1.45 6.64
CA ILE A 79 -5.62 2.84 7.07
C ILE A 79 -4.69 3.49 6.03
N ILE A 80 -5.06 4.63 5.46
CA ILE A 80 -4.34 5.23 4.31
C ILE A 80 -4.00 6.72 4.52
N ARG A 81 -3.35 7.33 3.53
CA ARG A 81 -3.07 8.78 3.45
C ARG A 81 -2.33 9.32 4.68
N GLY A 82 -2.70 10.52 5.12
CA GLY A 82 -2.08 11.20 6.25
C GLY A 82 -2.12 10.40 7.54
N SER A 83 -3.15 9.57 7.73
CA SER A 83 -3.24 8.68 8.90
C SER A 83 -2.08 7.69 8.96
N ALA A 84 -1.81 7.02 7.83
CA ALA A 84 -0.73 6.04 7.74
C ALA A 84 0.65 6.70 7.74
N LEU A 85 0.80 7.83 7.05
CA LEU A 85 2.05 8.57 7.01
C LEU A 85 2.43 9.14 8.38
N ASN A 86 1.46 9.72 9.11
CA ASN A 86 1.69 10.22 10.47
C ASN A 86 2.21 9.10 11.39
N PHE A 87 1.61 7.91 11.32
CA PHE A 87 2.09 6.77 12.09
C PHE A 87 3.56 6.44 11.79
N LEU A 88 3.98 6.51 10.52
CA LEU A 88 5.37 6.27 10.10
C LEU A 88 6.34 7.40 10.48
N GLU A 89 5.88 8.65 10.49
CA GLU A 89 6.66 9.83 10.89
C GLU A 89 6.62 10.08 12.42
N ASN A 90 5.88 9.27 13.18
CA ASN A 90 5.78 9.32 14.64
C ASN A 90 5.27 10.68 15.18
N GLN A 91 4.34 11.34 14.48
CA GLN A 91 3.74 12.63 14.87
C GLN A 91 2.42 12.46 15.66
N HIS A 92 2.48 11.70 16.77
CA HIS A 92 1.32 11.42 17.62
C HIS A 92 0.56 12.69 18.04
N GLY A 93 -0.78 12.61 18.01
CA GLY A 93 -1.66 13.66 18.55
C GLY A 93 -1.90 14.88 17.66
N GLN A 94 -1.24 15.01 16.50
CA GLN A 94 -1.45 16.14 15.59
C GLN A 94 -2.63 15.98 14.61
N PHE A 95 -3.23 14.80 14.56
CA PHE A 95 -4.19 14.46 13.51
C PHE A 95 -5.63 14.40 14.02
N LYS A 96 -6.54 15.01 13.27
CA LYS A 96 -7.96 15.14 13.63
C LYS A 96 -8.88 14.12 12.93
N GLN A 97 -8.33 13.39 11.97
CA GLN A 97 -9.08 12.50 11.08
C GLN A 97 -8.50 11.08 11.14
N LEU A 98 -9.21 10.07 10.67
CA LEU A 98 -8.65 8.75 10.41
C LEU A 98 -9.22 8.25 9.09
N ASP A 99 -8.35 8.00 8.12
CA ASP A 99 -8.74 7.64 6.75
C ASP A 99 -8.69 6.13 6.56
N LEU A 100 -9.83 5.54 6.27
CA LEU A 100 -10.00 4.11 6.00
C LEU A 100 -10.38 3.90 4.53
N LEU A 101 -9.79 2.88 3.93
CA LEU A 101 -10.10 2.41 2.58
C LEU A 101 -10.63 0.99 2.63
N VAL A 102 -11.79 0.76 2.03
CA VAL A 102 -12.44 -0.55 2.04
C VAL A 102 -13.14 -0.83 0.71
N GLU A 103 -13.28 -2.10 0.34
CA GLU A 103 -14.09 -2.50 -0.81
C GLU A 103 -15.58 -2.45 -0.45
N ALA A 104 -16.38 -1.79 -1.29
CA ALA A 104 -17.81 -1.67 -1.10
C ALA A 104 -18.50 -3.05 -1.05
N GLY A 105 -19.42 -3.21 -0.10
CA GLY A 105 -20.20 -4.42 0.08
C GLY A 105 -20.31 -4.81 1.55
N ARG A 106 -20.70 -6.07 1.80
CA ARG A 106 -21.05 -6.56 3.15
C ARG A 106 -19.94 -6.36 4.19
N LYS A 107 -18.67 -6.44 3.78
CA LYS A 107 -17.51 -6.22 4.64
C LYS A 107 -17.37 -4.76 5.07
N ALA A 108 -17.51 -3.81 4.13
CA ALA A 108 -17.55 -2.39 4.44
C ALA A 108 -18.73 -2.03 5.35
N ASP A 109 -19.92 -2.55 5.05
CA ASP A 109 -21.12 -2.30 5.85
C ASP A 109 -20.94 -2.80 7.30
N ALA A 110 -20.32 -3.97 7.48
CA ALA A 110 -20.02 -4.52 8.80
C ALA A 110 -19.01 -3.63 9.58
N LEU A 111 -17.95 -3.16 8.92
CA LEU A 111 -16.97 -2.25 9.54
C LEU A 111 -17.61 -0.91 9.93
N ILE A 112 -18.42 -0.32 9.07
CA ILE A 112 -19.13 0.94 9.35
C ILE A 112 -20.10 0.72 10.53
N ASN A 113 -20.83 -0.40 10.54
CA ASN A 113 -21.73 -0.72 11.64
C ASN A 113 -20.98 -0.89 12.97
N TYR A 114 -19.81 -1.54 12.97
CA TYR A 114 -18.95 -1.62 14.15
C TYR A 114 -18.56 -0.23 14.66
N LEU A 115 -18.10 0.66 13.78
CA LEU A 115 -17.71 2.03 14.16
C LEU A 115 -18.89 2.80 14.77
N CYS A 116 -20.10 2.63 14.21
CA CYS A 116 -21.28 3.32 14.72
C CYS A 116 -21.77 2.75 16.07
N VAL A 117 -21.84 1.43 16.19
CA VAL A 117 -22.47 0.75 17.33
C VAL A 117 -21.51 0.60 18.50
N GLU A 118 -20.30 0.11 18.25
CA GLU A 118 -19.32 -0.21 19.30
C GLU A 118 -18.45 1.00 19.64
N GLU A 119 -18.00 1.76 18.63
CA GLU A 119 -17.13 2.94 18.85
C GLU A 119 -17.91 4.26 19.00
N SER A 120 -19.25 4.19 19.00
CA SER A 120 -20.17 5.32 19.20
C SER A 120 -19.97 6.49 18.22
N TYR A 121 -19.60 6.18 16.97
CA TYR A 121 -19.60 7.16 15.89
C TYR A 121 -21.01 7.34 15.30
N PHE A 122 -21.23 8.48 14.65
CA PHE A 122 -22.44 8.72 13.88
C PHE A 122 -22.11 9.31 12.51
N THR A 123 -22.89 8.93 11.51
CA THR A 123 -22.73 9.46 10.15
C THR A 123 -23.01 10.94 10.14
N LEU A 124 -22.02 11.73 9.74
CA LEU A 124 -22.22 13.14 9.47
C LEU A 124 -22.95 13.30 8.14
N LEU A 125 -23.99 14.15 8.14
CA LEU A 125 -24.60 14.56 6.89
C LEU A 125 -23.58 15.40 6.12
N GLU A 126 -23.11 14.87 4.99
CA GLU A 126 -22.35 15.64 4.02
C GLU A 126 -23.06 16.99 3.80
N PRO A 127 -22.39 18.15 3.93
CA PRO A 127 -22.95 19.41 3.51
C PRO A 127 -23.33 19.26 2.04
N SER A 128 -24.64 19.29 1.77
CA SER A 128 -25.25 19.14 0.45
C SER A 128 -24.42 19.77 -0.67
N GLN A 129 -23.54 19.01 -1.32
CA GLN A 129 -22.92 19.33 -2.62
C GLN A 129 -22.55 20.81 -2.86
N ALA A 130 -22.11 21.55 -1.84
CA ALA A 130 -21.93 23.01 -1.91
C ALA A 130 -20.50 23.42 -2.32
N LEU A 131 -19.63 22.45 -2.59
CA LEU A 131 -18.36 22.62 -3.29
C LEU A 131 -18.40 21.97 -4.68
N GLN A 132 -19.54 22.09 -5.39
CA GLN A 132 -19.61 21.91 -6.85
C GLN A 132 -19.19 23.19 -7.60
N LEU A 133 -18.08 23.79 -7.19
CA LEU A 133 -17.36 24.75 -8.01
C LEU A 133 -16.05 24.08 -8.37
N HIS A 134 -15.87 23.84 -9.67
CA HIS A 134 -14.70 23.24 -10.32
C HIS A 134 -14.79 21.74 -10.64
N GLY A 135 -15.66 21.42 -11.62
CA GLY A 135 -15.17 20.84 -12.86
C GLY A 135 -14.87 19.34 -12.96
N ARG A 136 -15.01 18.53 -11.89
CA ARG A 136 -14.94 17.06 -12.03
C ARG A 136 -15.81 16.37 -11.00
N ALA A 137 -16.73 15.52 -11.46
CA ALA A 137 -17.40 14.57 -10.58
C ALA A 137 -16.33 13.71 -9.89
N PRO A 138 -16.52 13.30 -8.61
CA PRO A 138 -15.67 12.27 -8.02
C PRO A 138 -15.58 11.10 -9.00
N ALA A 139 -14.41 10.46 -9.10
CA ALA A 139 -14.32 9.22 -9.87
C ALA A 139 -15.51 8.36 -9.46
N GLN A 140 -16.34 7.93 -10.42
CA GLN A 140 -17.66 7.31 -10.18
C GLN A 140 -17.59 6.01 -9.33
N SER A 141 -16.39 5.63 -8.89
CA SER A 141 -15.99 4.43 -8.18
C SER A 141 -15.73 4.60 -6.68
N GLU A 142 -15.74 5.82 -6.12
CA GLU A 142 -15.47 6.03 -4.68
C GLU A 142 -16.63 6.74 -3.97
N ARG A 143 -16.98 6.26 -2.77
CA ARG A 143 -17.92 6.91 -1.86
C ARG A 143 -17.26 7.04 -0.49
N THR A 144 -17.01 8.27 -0.06
CA THR A 144 -16.55 8.55 1.30
C THR A 144 -17.75 8.77 2.21
N ILE A 145 -17.70 8.14 3.39
CA ILE A 145 -18.65 8.35 4.47
C ILE A 145 -17.88 8.95 5.63
N THR A 146 -18.28 10.15 6.03
CA THR A 146 -17.68 10.85 7.16
C THR A 146 -18.42 10.47 8.44
N LEU A 147 -17.69 9.91 9.40
CA LEU A 147 -18.17 9.52 10.72
C LEU A 147 -17.61 10.49 11.76
N GLY A 148 -18.49 11.09 12.55
CA GLY A 148 -18.13 12.04 13.59
C GLY A 148 -18.34 11.49 14.99
N ARG A 149 -17.64 12.11 15.94
CA ARG A 149 -17.83 11.90 17.38
C ARG A 149 -17.82 13.24 18.11
N VAL A 150 -18.41 13.27 19.31
CA VAL A 150 -18.47 14.48 20.16
C VAL A 150 -17.09 15.10 20.43
N SER A 151 -16.02 14.29 20.38
CA SER A 151 -14.63 14.70 20.59
C SER A 151 -13.99 15.50 19.45
N SER A 152 -14.73 15.91 18.41
CA SER A 152 -14.24 16.61 17.20
C SER A 152 -13.25 15.81 16.35
N LYS A 153 -13.11 14.51 16.61
CA LYS A 153 -12.34 13.56 15.80
C LYS A 153 -13.27 12.92 14.77
N GLU A 154 -12.77 12.76 13.56
CA GLU A 154 -13.53 12.20 12.44
C GLU A 154 -12.87 10.93 11.91
N ILE A 155 -13.68 9.99 11.43
CA ILE A 155 -13.22 8.83 10.66
C ILE A 155 -13.84 8.92 9.28
N HIS A 156 -13.01 8.91 8.24
CA HIS A 156 -13.43 8.97 6.84
C HIS A 156 -13.30 7.57 6.26
N VAL A 157 -14.43 6.95 5.92
CA VAL A 157 -14.45 5.62 5.32
C VAL A 157 -14.70 5.75 3.83
N THR A 158 -13.66 5.60 3.01
CA THR A 158 -13.76 5.57 1.55
C THR A 158 -14.03 4.14 1.08
N ALA A 159 -15.26 3.90 0.64
CA ALA A 159 -15.66 2.64 0.01
C ALA A 159 -15.39 2.71 -1.50
N THR A 160 -14.78 1.66 -2.06
CA THR A 160 -14.38 1.62 -3.47
C THR A 160 -14.95 0.40 -4.19
N THR A 161 -15.06 0.45 -5.52
CA THR A 161 -15.54 -0.68 -6.34
C THR A 161 -14.47 -1.76 -6.59
N SER A 162 -13.29 -1.61 -6.00
CA SER A 162 -12.15 -2.53 -6.14
C SER A 162 -11.62 -2.89 -4.77
N PHE A 163 -10.79 -3.93 -4.69
CA PHE A 163 -10.14 -4.27 -3.42
C PHE A 163 -9.09 -3.20 -3.04
N PRO A 164 -8.87 -2.95 -1.74
CA PRO A 164 -8.23 -1.70 -1.30
C PRO A 164 -6.82 -1.44 -1.81
N VAL A 165 -5.96 -2.45 -1.94
CA VAL A 165 -4.59 -2.26 -2.47
C VAL A 165 -4.61 -1.80 -3.93
N HIS A 166 -5.52 -2.33 -4.75
CA HIS A 166 -5.68 -1.86 -6.13
C HIS A 166 -6.18 -0.42 -6.17
N ALA A 167 -7.22 -0.11 -5.39
CA ALA A 167 -7.78 1.24 -5.34
C ALA A 167 -6.74 2.27 -4.91
N LEU A 168 -5.98 1.99 -3.85
CA LEU A 168 -4.89 2.85 -3.37
C LEU A 168 -3.86 3.14 -4.48
N LEU A 169 -3.38 2.10 -5.17
CA LEU A 169 -2.38 2.25 -6.23
C LEU A 169 -2.92 3.00 -7.45
N GLU A 170 -4.22 2.88 -7.74
CA GLU A 170 -4.87 3.51 -8.88
C GLU A 170 -5.22 4.99 -8.63
N THR A 171 -5.59 5.36 -7.40
CA THR A 171 -6.14 6.69 -7.10
C THR A 171 -5.19 7.63 -6.37
N CYS A 172 -4.01 7.16 -5.95
CA CYS A 172 -3.01 7.99 -5.29
C CYS A 172 -2.55 9.19 -6.14
N SER A 173 -2.46 10.37 -5.51
CA SER A 173 -2.03 11.59 -6.21
C SER A 173 -0.53 11.77 -6.21
N MET A 174 0.13 11.29 -5.15
CA MET A 174 1.55 11.52 -4.92
C MET A 174 2.15 10.37 -4.09
N THR A 175 3.47 10.20 -4.13
CA THR A 175 4.13 9.08 -3.42
C THR A 175 3.98 9.15 -1.90
N ALA A 176 3.74 10.34 -1.33
CA ALA A 176 3.42 10.51 0.09
C ALA A 176 2.09 9.83 0.52
N GLU A 177 1.18 9.57 -0.42
CA GLU A 177 -0.06 8.83 -0.14
C GLU A 177 0.14 7.30 -0.17
N LEU A 178 1.26 6.81 -0.69
CA LEU A 178 1.56 5.39 -0.84
C LEU A 178 2.18 4.79 0.43
N ASN A 179 1.53 5.12 1.55
CA ASN A 179 1.76 4.57 2.87
C ASN A 179 0.42 4.03 3.36
N PHE A 180 0.41 2.85 3.95
CA PHE A 180 -0.83 2.27 4.46
C PHE A 180 -0.57 1.29 5.60
N VAL A 181 -1.59 1.09 6.42
CA VAL A 181 -1.57 0.17 7.55
C VAL A 181 -2.67 -0.86 7.37
N THR A 182 -2.32 -2.12 7.51
CA THR A 182 -3.23 -3.26 7.61
C THR A 182 -3.50 -3.57 9.07
N TRP A 183 -4.28 -4.61 9.34
CA TRP A 183 -4.57 -5.06 10.70
C TRP A 183 -3.31 -5.46 11.51
N ASN A 184 -2.20 -5.83 10.88
CA ASN A 184 -0.98 -6.33 11.54
C ASN A 184 0.35 -5.77 11.02
N LYS A 185 0.36 -5.04 9.89
CA LYS A 185 1.58 -4.46 9.32
C LYS A 185 1.37 -3.05 8.77
N VAL A 186 2.42 -2.25 8.82
CA VAL A 186 2.52 -0.97 8.12
C VAL A 186 3.44 -1.10 6.90
N TYR A 187 3.08 -0.39 5.83
CA TYR A 187 3.78 -0.38 4.55
C TYR A 187 4.07 1.04 4.08
N SER A 188 5.24 1.21 3.46
CA SER A 188 5.62 2.41 2.71
C SER A 188 6.24 1.98 1.39
N LEU A 189 5.68 2.42 0.26
CA LEU A 189 6.15 2.01 -1.08
C LEU A 189 7.30 2.88 -1.61
N PHE A 190 7.47 4.09 -1.07
CA PHE A 190 8.53 5.03 -1.44
C PHE A 190 9.28 5.59 -0.22
N PRO A 191 9.76 4.75 0.71
CA PRO A 191 10.34 5.19 1.98
C PRO A 191 11.58 6.06 1.80
N ALA A 192 12.39 5.81 0.77
CA ALA A 192 13.60 6.59 0.50
C ALA A 192 13.32 8.05 0.10
N ALA A 193 12.22 8.30 -0.61
CA ALA A 193 11.81 9.65 -0.97
C ALA A 193 10.95 10.27 0.13
N THR A 194 9.93 9.55 0.58
CA THR A 194 8.91 10.06 1.50
C THR A 194 9.41 10.10 2.93
N LEU A 195 9.81 8.98 3.52
CA LEU A 195 10.18 8.95 4.95
C LEU A 195 11.59 9.51 5.20
N ALA A 196 12.56 9.16 4.36
CA ALA A 196 13.97 9.54 4.61
C ALA A 196 14.31 10.97 4.18
N ARG A 197 13.59 11.55 3.22
CA ARG A 197 13.90 12.88 2.66
C ARG A 197 12.76 13.87 2.79
N HIS A 198 11.60 13.44 3.28
CA HIS A 198 10.38 14.25 3.33
C HIS A 198 10.08 14.87 1.94
N LYS A 199 10.11 14.02 0.90
CA LYS A 199 9.86 14.40 -0.50
C LYS A 199 8.82 13.50 -1.16
N THR A 200 8.13 14.06 -2.15
CA THR A 200 7.04 13.37 -2.86
C THR A 200 7.11 13.62 -4.36
N TYR A 201 6.78 12.60 -5.15
CA TYR A 201 6.61 12.75 -6.60
C TYR A 201 5.12 12.84 -6.93
N PRO A 202 4.69 13.78 -7.79
CA PRO A 202 3.36 13.77 -8.37
C PRO A 202 3.18 12.52 -9.25
N LEU A 203 2.10 11.78 -9.02
CA LEU A 203 1.77 10.54 -9.73
C LEU A 203 0.67 10.72 -10.77
N ARG A 204 -0.06 11.83 -10.71
CA ARG A 204 -1.12 12.22 -11.64
C ARG A 204 -1.10 13.71 -11.92
N GLU A 205 -1.91 14.14 -12.89
CA GLU A 205 -1.98 15.55 -13.29
C GLU A 205 -2.45 16.43 -12.13
N LEU A 206 -1.97 17.68 -12.10
CA LEU A 206 -2.35 18.66 -11.09
C LEU A 206 -3.76 19.18 -11.42
N ASP A 207 -4.77 18.57 -10.82
CA ASP A 207 -6.17 18.98 -10.89
C ASP A 207 -6.67 19.45 -9.51
N ASP A 208 -7.94 19.86 -9.43
CA ASP A 208 -8.51 20.37 -8.18
C ASP A 208 -8.50 19.31 -7.07
N ASP A 209 -8.69 18.03 -7.40
CA ASP A 209 -8.56 16.93 -6.43
C ASP A 209 -7.12 16.83 -5.92
N PHE A 210 -6.12 17.05 -6.78
CA PHE A 210 -4.72 17.07 -6.35
C PHE A 210 -4.48 18.21 -5.36
N GLY A 211 -5.08 19.38 -5.63
CA GLY A 211 -5.04 20.54 -4.73
C GLY A 211 -5.67 20.26 -3.37
N ILE A 212 -6.83 19.60 -3.34
CA ILE A 212 -7.49 19.17 -2.09
C ILE A 212 -6.58 18.25 -1.29
N ARG A 213 -6.01 17.23 -1.93
CA ARG A 213 -5.06 16.29 -1.29
C ARG A 213 -3.84 17.01 -0.74
N LEU A 214 -3.26 17.93 -1.51
CA LEU A 214 -2.11 18.71 -1.03
C LEU A 214 -2.47 19.60 0.17
N ALA A 215 -3.67 20.17 0.21
CA ALA A 215 -4.16 20.95 1.34
C ALA A 215 -4.37 20.10 2.60
N GLU A 216 -4.86 18.86 2.47
CA GLU A 216 -4.95 17.90 3.58
C GLU A 216 -3.55 17.60 4.16
N PHE A 217 -2.57 17.37 3.29
CA PHE A 217 -1.18 17.10 3.66
C PHE A 217 -0.44 18.33 4.25
N ALA A 218 -0.81 19.55 3.85
CA ALA A 218 -0.22 20.77 4.40
C ALA A 218 -0.40 20.91 5.91
N HIS A 219 -1.48 20.37 6.48
CA HIS A 219 -1.69 20.31 7.92
C HIS A 219 -0.68 19.40 8.64
N GLN A 220 -0.01 18.51 7.92
CA GLN A 220 1.04 17.60 8.40
C GLN A 220 2.44 18.11 8.04
N GLY A 221 2.57 19.38 7.65
CA GLY A 221 3.86 19.99 7.31
C GLY A 221 4.35 19.73 5.88
N TRP A 222 3.60 18.98 5.07
CA TRP A 222 3.94 18.69 3.69
C TRP A 222 3.56 19.85 2.78
N THR A 223 4.54 20.46 2.12
CA THR A 223 4.32 21.66 1.29
C THR A 223 4.67 21.42 -0.17
N THR A 224 4.33 22.38 -1.03
CA THR A 224 4.76 22.38 -2.44
C THR A 224 6.29 22.35 -2.59
N ARG A 225 7.06 22.76 -1.57
CA ARG A 225 8.53 22.68 -1.57
C ARG A 225 9.07 21.24 -1.46
N ASP A 226 8.19 20.30 -1.13
CA ASP A 226 8.50 18.89 -0.95
C ASP A 226 8.25 18.07 -2.21
N MET A 227 7.67 18.69 -3.23
CA MET A 227 7.40 18.08 -4.52
C MET A 227 8.67 18.01 -5.38
N LEU A 228 8.94 16.84 -5.94
CA LEU A 228 10.03 16.58 -6.86
C LEU A 228 9.54 16.55 -8.30
N TRP A 229 10.23 17.29 -9.16
CA TRP A 229 9.93 17.42 -10.59
C TRP A 229 11.10 16.87 -11.41
N LEU A 230 10.92 15.69 -12.03
CA LEU A 230 11.95 15.00 -12.80
C LEU A 230 12.46 15.84 -13.98
N ARG A 231 11.60 16.63 -14.65
CA ARG A 231 11.98 17.57 -15.71
C ARG A 231 12.78 18.75 -15.20
N LEU A 232 12.68 19.08 -13.92
CA LEU A 232 13.48 20.13 -13.27
C LEU A 232 14.68 19.53 -12.54
N ALA A 233 15.27 18.48 -13.11
CA ALA A 233 16.48 17.81 -12.63
C ALA A 233 16.35 17.16 -11.24
N ALA A 234 15.14 16.83 -10.78
CA ALA A 234 14.98 15.99 -9.60
C ALA A 234 15.56 14.58 -9.84
N GLN A 235 16.07 13.96 -8.78
CA GLN A 235 16.56 12.59 -8.85
C GLN A 235 15.43 11.65 -9.25
N LYS A 236 15.72 10.66 -10.08
CA LYS A 236 14.78 9.57 -10.40
C LYS A 236 14.46 8.76 -9.14
N PRO A 237 13.20 8.32 -8.95
CA PRO A 237 12.85 7.47 -7.81
C PRO A 237 13.61 6.13 -7.89
N CYS A 238 13.90 5.55 -6.73
CA CYS A 238 14.38 4.18 -6.65
C CYS A 238 13.27 3.21 -7.08
N GLY A 239 13.65 2.12 -7.76
CA GLY A 239 12.71 1.10 -8.19
C GLY A 239 11.75 1.56 -9.29
N ILE A 240 12.29 2.15 -10.36
CA ILE A 240 11.55 2.32 -11.63
C ILE A 240 11.35 0.95 -12.28
N GLY A 241 10.20 0.76 -12.92
CA GLY A 241 9.83 -0.52 -13.53
C GLY A 241 9.01 -1.37 -12.57
N SER A 242 9.19 -2.69 -12.64
CA SER A 242 8.35 -3.62 -11.89
C SER A 242 8.65 -3.63 -10.39
N ARG A 243 7.60 -3.49 -9.61
CA ARG A 243 7.62 -3.34 -8.14
C ARG A 243 6.55 -4.21 -7.51
N ARG A 244 6.71 -4.48 -6.22
CA ARG A 244 5.67 -5.07 -5.37
C ARG A 244 5.72 -4.47 -3.97
N VAL A 245 4.61 -4.52 -3.25
CA VAL A 245 4.50 -3.92 -1.90
C VAL A 245 5.59 -4.39 -0.94
N GLY A 246 5.98 -5.67 -0.99
CA GLY A 246 7.02 -6.24 -0.11
C GLY A 246 8.42 -6.31 -0.73
N ASP A 247 8.72 -5.54 -1.77
CA ASP A 247 10.04 -5.57 -2.42
C ASP A 247 11.13 -4.83 -1.62
N ALA A 248 12.37 -4.95 -2.11
CA ALA A 248 13.56 -4.33 -1.51
C ALA A 248 13.55 -2.80 -1.51
N TYR A 249 12.64 -2.16 -2.25
CA TYR A 249 12.51 -0.71 -2.32
C TYR A 249 11.39 -0.18 -1.41
N SER A 250 10.68 -1.07 -0.74
CA SER A 250 9.55 -0.78 0.14
C SER A 250 9.93 -1.11 1.58
N VAL A 251 9.21 -0.55 2.54
CA VAL A 251 9.32 -0.90 3.96
C VAL A 251 8.05 -1.62 4.38
N SER A 252 8.20 -2.75 5.06
CA SER A 252 7.11 -3.48 5.72
C SER A 252 7.51 -3.80 7.16
N ILE A 253 6.68 -3.39 8.11
CA ILE A 253 6.95 -3.55 9.55
C ILE A 253 5.71 -4.11 10.23
N ALA A 254 5.90 -5.15 11.04
CA ALA A 254 4.85 -5.66 11.92
C ALA A 254 4.53 -4.61 12.99
N VAL A 255 3.24 -4.31 13.18
CA VAL A 255 2.81 -3.38 14.22
C VAL A 255 2.66 -4.09 15.56
N THR A 256 2.97 -3.35 16.63
CA THR A 256 2.87 -3.83 18.02
C THR A 256 1.57 -3.26 18.64
N PRO A 257 0.85 -4.03 19.49
CA PRO A 257 1.03 -5.46 19.74
C PRO A 257 0.64 -6.31 18.54
N HIS A 258 1.24 -7.50 18.45
CA HIS A 258 0.80 -8.53 17.52
C HIS A 258 -0.59 -9.03 17.94
N ILE A 259 -1.45 -9.27 16.97
CA ILE A 259 -2.77 -9.86 17.19
C ILE A 259 -2.86 -11.07 16.26
N ASP A 260 -3.49 -12.14 16.74
CA ASP A 260 -3.83 -13.29 15.92
C ASP A 260 -5.31 -13.20 15.59
N ALA A 261 -5.63 -12.82 14.35
CA ALA A 261 -7.00 -12.75 13.87
C ALA A 261 -7.24 -13.90 12.88
N ALA A 262 -8.21 -14.76 13.21
CA ALA A 262 -8.68 -15.78 12.28
C ALA A 262 -9.40 -15.11 11.08
N ASP A 263 -9.38 -15.78 9.93
CA ASP A 263 -10.08 -15.36 8.70
C ASP A 263 -9.65 -14.01 8.10
N THR A 264 -8.42 -13.55 8.38
CA THR A 264 -7.84 -12.36 7.74
C THR A 264 -7.06 -12.71 6.47
N THR A 265 -6.88 -11.72 5.60
CA THR A 265 -5.98 -11.84 4.46
C THR A 265 -4.53 -12.01 4.94
N PRO A 266 -3.82 -13.06 4.50
CA PRO A 266 -2.42 -13.27 4.85
C PRO A 266 -1.49 -12.19 4.28
N ASP A 267 -0.40 -11.90 5.00
CA ASP A 267 0.56 -10.85 4.62
C ASP A 267 1.16 -11.05 3.23
N PHE A 268 1.39 -12.31 2.81
CA PHE A 268 1.96 -12.59 1.51
C PHE A 268 1.06 -12.10 0.36
N VAL A 269 -0.25 -12.02 0.57
CA VAL A 269 -1.19 -11.48 -0.43
C VAL A 269 -0.90 -10.00 -0.68
N ILE A 270 -0.74 -9.24 0.41
CA ILE A 270 -0.42 -7.82 0.36
C ILE A 270 0.99 -7.62 -0.20
N GLU A 271 1.98 -8.36 0.30
CA GLU A 271 3.40 -8.21 -0.07
C GLU A 271 3.73 -8.63 -1.51
N HIS A 272 2.86 -9.42 -2.15
CA HIS A 272 2.97 -9.81 -3.56
C HIS A 272 2.01 -9.04 -4.48
N ALA A 273 1.30 -8.03 -3.97
CA ALA A 273 0.63 -7.06 -4.81
C ALA A 273 1.67 -6.30 -5.64
N ALA A 274 1.70 -6.57 -6.95
CA ALA A 274 2.66 -6.01 -7.88
C ALA A 274 2.07 -4.85 -8.69
N PHE A 275 2.93 -3.94 -9.11
CA PHE A 275 2.61 -2.75 -9.91
C PHE A 275 3.87 -2.29 -10.65
N ASP A 276 3.73 -1.40 -11.62
CA ASP A 276 4.87 -0.81 -12.31
C ASP A 276 4.96 0.69 -12.03
N VAL A 277 6.18 1.15 -11.79
CA VAL A 277 6.54 2.57 -11.68
C VAL A 277 7.02 3.05 -13.03
N LEU A 278 6.22 3.90 -13.67
CA LEU A 278 6.50 4.45 -14.98
C LEU A 278 7.05 5.88 -14.83
N VAL A 279 8.08 6.20 -15.59
CA VAL A 279 8.61 7.56 -15.71
C VAL A 279 8.54 7.95 -17.18
N GLY A 280 7.83 9.04 -17.47
CA GLY A 280 7.74 9.55 -18.83
C GLY A 280 9.08 10.13 -19.28
N GLU A 281 9.55 9.74 -20.46
CA GLU A 281 10.60 10.50 -21.11
C GLU A 281 10.10 11.91 -21.46
N PRO A 282 10.98 12.94 -21.44
CA PRO A 282 10.64 14.27 -21.93
C PRO A 282 10.41 14.23 -23.45
N SER A 283 9.25 13.75 -23.90
CA SER A 283 8.86 13.89 -25.30
C SER A 283 8.30 15.29 -25.51
N VAL A 284 9.01 16.09 -26.31
CA VAL A 284 8.48 17.34 -26.87
C VAL A 284 7.45 16.92 -27.92
N ALA A 285 6.20 16.75 -27.51
CA ALA A 285 5.11 16.58 -28.46
C ALA A 285 5.03 17.85 -29.31
N LYS A 286 5.53 17.78 -30.55
CA LYS A 286 5.32 18.82 -31.56
C LYS A 286 3.83 18.84 -31.91
N SER A 287 3.03 19.57 -31.13
CA SER A 287 1.65 19.86 -31.50
C SER A 287 1.64 20.59 -32.84
N LYS A 288 0.98 20.00 -33.85
CA LYS A 288 0.71 20.63 -35.15
C LYS A 288 -0.44 21.67 -35.09
N ARG A 289 -0.90 22.08 -33.90
CA ARG A 289 -2.00 23.05 -33.74
C ARG A 289 -1.59 24.18 -32.79
N ARG A 290 -1.98 25.40 -33.14
CA ARG A 290 -1.78 26.69 -32.43
C ARG A 290 -2.51 26.78 -31.07
N SER A 291 -2.59 25.70 -30.31
CA SER A 291 -3.01 25.72 -28.91
C SER A 291 -1.76 25.70 -28.04
N ALA A 292 -1.70 26.56 -27.02
CA ALA A 292 -0.60 26.59 -26.06
C ALA A 292 -0.27 25.17 -25.58
N PRO A 293 1.01 24.79 -25.48
CA PRO A 293 1.38 23.44 -25.05
C PRO A 293 0.82 23.19 -23.64
N GLN A 294 -0.12 22.25 -23.51
CA GLN A 294 -0.50 21.72 -22.21
C GLN A 294 0.69 20.94 -21.66
N ILE A 295 1.35 21.51 -20.66
CA ILE A 295 2.46 20.85 -19.97
C ILE A 295 1.84 19.78 -19.06
N LYS A 296 1.94 18.51 -19.46
CA LYS A 296 1.70 17.40 -18.53
C LYS A 296 2.65 17.54 -17.35
N CYS A 297 2.09 17.72 -16.15
CA CYS A 297 2.84 17.86 -14.91
C CYS A 297 3.14 16.51 -14.21
N SER A 298 2.44 15.44 -14.59
CA SER A 298 2.75 14.09 -14.08
C SER A 298 3.86 13.45 -14.93
N GLU A 299 5.04 13.35 -14.34
CA GLU A 299 6.24 12.78 -14.98
C GLU A 299 6.52 11.36 -14.52
N MET A 300 5.87 10.96 -13.43
CA MET A 300 5.87 9.63 -12.85
C MET A 300 4.41 9.17 -12.74
N SER A 301 4.15 7.88 -12.92
CA SER A 301 2.83 7.29 -12.67
C SER A 301 2.96 5.86 -12.18
N ILE A 302 1.93 5.38 -11.50
CA ILE A 302 1.79 3.97 -11.12
C ILE A 302 0.86 3.31 -12.15
N TYR A 303 1.27 2.13 -12.63
CA TYR A 303 0.43 1.28 -13.44
C TYR A 303 0.12 0.01 -12.67
N VAL A 304 -1.17 -0.29 -12.53
CA VAL A 304 -1.66 -1.44 -11.77
C VAL A 304 -2.85 -2.06 -12.50
N ARG A 305 -2.94 -3.38 -12.43
CA ARG A 305 -4.09 -4.17 -12.91
C ARG A 305 -4.43 -5.25 -11.90
N LYS A 306 -5.68 -5.71 -11.92
CA LYS A 306 -6.11 -6.90 -11.18
C LYS A 306 -5.55 -8.16 -11.85
N LEU A 307 -5.08 -9.11 -11.04
CA LEU A 307 -4.77 -10.47 -11.46
C LEU A 307 -6.00 -11.33 -11.21
N GLU A 308 -6.76 -11.61 -12.27
CA GLU A 308 -8.01 -12.36 -12.18
C GLU A 308 -7.80 -13.82 -12.57
N SER A 309 -8.12 -14.74 -11.65
CA SER A 309 -8.09 -16.18 -11.93
C SER A 309 -9.02 -16.93 -10.98
N LEU A 310 -9.63 -18.03 -11.47
CA LEU A 310 -10.42 -18.93 -10.63
C LEU A 310 -9.56 -19.72 -9.65
N ALA A 311 -8.27 -19.87 -9.95
CA ALA A 311 -7.28 -20.53 -9.09
C ALA A 311 -6.84 -19.66 -7.90
N LEU A 312 -7.29 -18.41 -7.81
CA LEU A 312 -7.00 -17.52 -6.69
C LEU A 312 -8.22 -17.38 -5.78
N ARG A 313 -7.96 -17.43 -4.47
CA ARG A 313 -8.94 -17.14 -3.41
C ARG A 313 -8.93 -15.64 -3.09
N HIS A 314 -7.76 -15.05 -3.01
CA HIS A 314 -7.55 -13.64 -2.70
C HIS A 314 -7.32 -12.81 -3.96
N HIS A 315 -7.45 -11.50 -3.80
CA HIS A 315 -7.23 -10.55 -4.88
C HIS A 315 -5.77 -10.09 -4.90
N PHE A 316 -5.16 -10.13 -6.09
CA PHE A 316 -3.79 -9.71 -6.33
C PHE A 316 -3.73 -8.64 -7.41
N THR A 317 -2.67 -7.83 -7.38
CA THR A 317 -2.36 -6.87 -8.44
C THR A 317 -1.12 -7.28 -9.23
N VAL A 318 -1.06 -6.83 -10.48
CA VAL A 318 0.09 -6.96 -11.38
C VAL A 318 0.35 -5.67 -12.14
N GLY A 319 1.58 -5.51 -12.65
CA GLY A 319 1.96 -4.43 -13.56
C GLY A 319 1.53 -4.68 -15.02
N GLN A 320 2.29 -4.11 -15.96
CA GLN A 320 2.08 -4.24 -17.39
C GLN A 320 2.23 -5.70 -17.88
N SER A 321 1.46 -6.05 -18.89
CA SER A 321 1.47 -7.40 -19.51
C SER A 321 2.35 -7.43 -20.75
N ASN A 322 3.64 -7.15 -20.57
CA ASN A 322 4.62 -7.19 -21.66
C ASN A 322 5.30 -8.58 -21.70
N SER A 323 5.92 -8.93 -22.83
CA SER A 323 6.71 -10.16 -22.93
C SER A 323 7.78 -10.21 -21.82
N GLY A 324 7.87 -11.33 -21.11
CA GLY A 324 8.79 -11.49 -19.97
C GLY A 324 8.39 -10.74 -18.68
N SER A 325 7.16 -10.24 -18.58
CA SER A 325 6.63 -9.62 -17.35
C SER A 325 6.17 -10.67 -16.33
N TRP A 326 6.19 -10.27 -15.05
CA TRP A 326 5.59 -11.05 -13.96
C TRP A 326 4.12 -11.38 -14.24
N SER A 327 3.35 -10.42 -14.78
CA SER A 327 1.94 -10.62 -15.15
C SER A 327 1.77 -11.82 -16.08
N ASN A 328 2.56 -11.90 -17.15
CA ASN A 328 2.46 -13.00 -18.10
C ASN A 328 2.89 -14.33 -17.47
N PHE A 329 4.01 -14.33 -16.72
CA PHE A 329 4.51 -15.51 -16.03
C PHE A 329 3.48 -16.10 -15.04
N ALA A 330 2.84 -15.24 -14.24
CA ALA A 330 1.81 -15.65 -13.29
C ALA A 330 0.55 -16.15 -13.98
N ASN A 331 0.03 -15.42 -14.97
CA ASN A 331 -1.18 -15.81 -15.72
C ASN A 331 -1.02 -17.17 -16.39
N GLU A 332 0.12 -17.42 -17.01
CA GLU A 332 0.43 -18.70 -17.64
C GLU A 332 0.37 -19.90 -16.67
N ARG A 333 0.81 -19.72 -15.43
CA ARG A 333 0.75 -20.76 -14.40
C ARG A 333 -0.66 -20.92 -13.85
N LEU A 334 -1.35 -19.80 -13.61
CA LEU A 334 -2.73 -19.77 -13.12
C LEU A 334 -3.73 -20.38 -14.11
N GLU A 335 -3.52 -20.19 -15.41
CA GLU A 335 -4.33 -20.83 -16.45
C GLU A 335 -4.17 -22.36 -16.42
N ARG A 336 -2.93 -22.85 -16.29
CA ARG A 336 -2.65 -24.29 -16.20
C ARG A 336 -3.25 -24.88 -14.92
N TRP A 337 -3.10 -24.18 -13.80
CA TRP A 337 -3.71 -24.55 -12.51
C TRP A 337 -5.23 -24.65 -12.63
N THR A 338 -5.87 -23.60 -13.15
CA THR A 338 -7.32 -23.55 -13.37
C THR A 338 -7.77 -24.70 -14.26
N LYS A 339 -7.07 -24.99 -15.35
CA LYS A 339 -7.40 -26.11 -16.25
C LYS A 339 -7.35 -27.46 -15.50
N ILE A 340 -6.34 -27.70 -14.68
CA ILE A 340 -6.22 -28.94 -13.88
C ILE A 340 -7.39 -29.05 -12.90
N GLU A 341 -7.72 -27.98 -12.18
CA GLU A 341 -8.83 -27.99 -11.22
C GLU A 341 -10.19 -28.20 -11.91
N LEU A 342 -10.40 -27.62 -13.08
CA LEU A 342 -11.61 -27.86 -13.88
C LEU A 342 -11.69 -29.29 -14.42
N LEU A 343 -10.56 -29.93 -14.71
CA LEU A 343 -10.51 -31.34 -15.15
C LEU A 343 -10.87 -32.32 -14.02
N LYS A 344 -10.74 -31.93 -12.75
CA LYS A 344 -11.23 -32.72 -11.61
C LYS A 344 -12.77 -32.85 -11.61
N ILE A 345 -13.48 -31.96 -12.31
CA ILE A 345 -14.95 -32.00 -12.41
C ILE A 345 -15.36 -32.95 -13.55
N PRO A 346 -16.20 -33.97 -13.27
CA PRO A 346 -16.60 -34.93 -14.28
C PRO A 346 -17.20 -34.27 -15.53
N ARG A 347 -16.77 -34.72 -16.72
CA ARG A 347 -17.22 -34.15 -18.01
C ARG A 347 -18.75 -34.11 -18.16
N ARG A 348 -19.45 -35.09 -17.57
CA ARG A 348 -20.92 -35.19 -17.59
C ARG A 348 -21.62 -34.09 -16.79
N THR A 349 -20.96 -33.53 -15.77
CA THR A 349 -21.55 -32.56 -14.84
C THR A 349 -20.99 -31.16 -15.01
N ARG A 350 -19.83 -30.99 -15.67
CA ARG A 350 -19.17 -29.68 -15.79
C ARG A 350 -19.88 -28.69 -16.70
N GLY A 351 -20.56 -29.15 -17.77
CA GLY A 351 -21.34 -28.26 -18.64
C GLY A 351 -20.55 -27.30 -19.55
N PHE A 352 -19.21 -27.33 -19.53
CA PHE A 352 -18.33 -26.54 -20.40
C PHE A 352 -17.14 -27.37 -20.92
N ASP A 353 -16.43 -26.85 -21.92
CA ASP A 353 -15.21 -27.46 -22.43
C ASP A 353 -13.96 -26.76 -21.89
N VAL A 354 -13.05 -27.53 -21.27
CA VAL A 354 -11.83 -27.03 -20.63
C VAL A 354 -10.74 -26.70 -21.66
N HIS A 355 -10.86 -27.23 -22.88
CA HIS A 355 -9.95 -26.91 -23.99
C HIS A 355 -10.47 -25.80 -24.91
N GLY A 356 -11.69 -25.30 -24.66
CA GLY A 356 -12.33 -24.24 -25.45
C GLY A 356 -12.29 -22.86 -24.78
N PHE A 357 -12.87 -21.87 -25.46
CA PHE A 357 -12.97 -20.48 -25.00
C PHE A 357 -14.05 -20.24 -23.92
N SER A 358 -14.73 -21.29 -23.47
CA SER A 358 -15.93 -21.23 -22.61
C SER A 358 -15.64 -21.66 -21.16
N ILE A 359 -14.49 -21.27 -20.62
CA ILE A 359 -14.24 -21.38 -19.18
C ILE A 359 -15.16 -20.38 -18.47
N PRO A 360 -15.87 -20.79 -17.39
CA PRO A 360 -16.66 -19.86 -16.60
C PRO A 360 -15.81 -18.70 -16.10
N THR A 361 -16.27 -17.47 -16.28
CA THR A 361 -15.67 -16.28 -15.68
C THR A 361 -16.44 -15.90 -14.42
N GLY A 362 -15.71 -15.57 -13.35
CA GLY A 362 -16.26 -14.86 -12.19
C GLY A 362 -17.02 -15.70 -11.15
N SER A 363 -17.87 -14.99 -10.40
CA SER A 363 -18.52 -15.39 -9.14
C SER A 363 -19.67 -16.40 -9.27
N THR A 364 -20.06 -16.74 -10.50
CA THR A 364 -21.16 -17.67 -10.79
C THR A 364 -20.72 -19.14 -10.79
N PHE A 365 -19.42 -19.41 -10.76
CA PHE A 365 -18.88 -20.76 -10.73
C PHE A 365 -18.76 -21.30 -9.30
N TRP A 366 -19.50 -22.37 -9.01
CA TRP A 366 -19.41 -23.09 -7.75
C TRP A 366 -18.19 -24.02 -7.73
N ARG A 367 -17.22 -23.67 -6.89
CA ARG A 367 -15.99 -24.45 -6.71
C ARG A 367 -16.27 -25.72 -5.89
N PRO A 368 -15.87 -26.91 -6.34
CA PRO A 368 -15.95 -28.14 -5.57
C PRO A 368 -15.18 -28.07 -4.24
N LYS A 369 -15.54 -28.93 -3.28
CA LYS A 369 -14.81 -29.04 -2.00
C LYS A 369 -13.33 -29.43 -2.16
N SER A 370 -12.99 -30.12 -3.25
CA SER A 370 -11.61 -30.53 -3.57
C SER A 370 -10.84 -29.50 -4.41
N TRP A 371 -11.41 -28.31 -4.63
CA TRP A 371 -10.78 -27.25 -5.39
C TRP A 371 -9.57 -26.71 -4.64
N ASP A 372 -8.43 -26.72 -5.30
CA ASP A 372 -7.17 -26.24 -4.75
C ASP A 372 -6.83 -24.86 -5.28
N TYR A 373 -6.34 -23.99 -4.40
CA TYR A 373 -6.01 -22.60 -4.73
C TYR A 373 -4.49 -22.42 -4.80
N ALA A 374 -4.05 -21.52 -5.67
CA ALA A 374 -2.63 -21.27 -5.95
C ALA A 374 -2.05 -20.08 -5.17
N ASP A 375 -2.81 -19.47 -4.26
CA ASP A 375 -2.41 -18.26 -3.54
C ASP A 375 -1.05 -18.42 -2.85
N ASP A 376 -0.86 -19.53 -2.14
CA ASP A 376 0.38 -19.88 -1.41
C ASP A 376 1.57 -20.17 -2.34
N GLN A 377 1.32 -20.44 -3.62
CA GLN A 377 2.35 -20.70 -4.62
C GLN A 377 2.90 -19.42 -5.25
N LEU A 378 2.16 -18.31 -5.22
CA LEU A 378 2.59 -17.04 -5.82
C LEU A 378 3.96 -16.55 -5.31
N PRO A 379 4.29 -16.61 -4.00
CA PRO A 379 5.62 -16.25 -3.52
C PRO A 379 6.74 -17.08 -4.14
N THR A 380 6.55 -18.40 -4.21
CA THR A 380 7.51 -19.33 -4.82
C THR A 380 7.66 -19.05 -6.32
N TRP A 381 6.56 -18.82 -7.02
CA TRP A 381 6.58 -18.49 -8.44
C TRP A 381 7.27 -17.16 -8.72
N TYR A 382 7.08 -16.16 -7.85
CA TYR A 382 7.76 -14.89 -7.98
C TYR A 382 9.27 -15.04 -7.83
N LYS A 383 9.72 -15.83 -6.84
CA LYS A 383 11.14 -16.13 -6.68
C LYS A 383 11.73 -16.81 -7.92
N ASN A 384 11.04 -17.82 -8.45
CA ASN A 384 11.47 -18.49 -9.68
C ASN A 384 11.52 -17.53 -10.88
N PHE A 385 10.55 -16.62 -10.98
CA PHE A 385 10.55 -15.59 -12.02
C PHE A 385 11.78 -14.68 -11.91
N GLN A 386 12.17 -14.27 -10.70
CA GLN A 386 13.37 -13.48 -10.48
C GLN A 386 14.65 -14.24 -10.86
N GLU A 387 14.75 -15.51 -10.50
CA GLU A 387 15.89 -16.37 -10.84
C GLU A 387 16.07 -16.49 -12.36
N VAL A 388 14.99 -16.79 -13.10
CA VAL A 388 15.00 -16.85 -14.57
C VAL A 388 15.46 -15.53 -15.18
N ARG A 389 15.01 -14.39 -14.65
CA ARG A 389 15.39 -13.07 -15.15
C ARG A 389 16.87 -12.76 -14.94
N ILE A 390 17.44 -13.16 -13.80
CA ILE A 390 18.86 -12.99 -13.53
C ILE A 390 19.69 -13.82 -14.53
N GLU A 391 19.30 -15.07 -14.76
CA GLU A 391 19.97 -15.94 -15.74
C GLU A 391 19.91 -15.38 -17.18
N GLU A 392 18.76 -14.84 -17.59
CA GLU A 392 18.60 -14.21 -18.91
C GLU A 392 19.47 -12.94 -19.08
N GLU A 393 19.61 -12.15 -18.02
CA GLU A 393 20.44 -10.94 -18.00
C GLU A 393 21.95 -11.30 -18.02
N GLU A 394 22.37 -12.30 -17.25
CA GLU A 394 23.75 -12.82 -17.26
C GLU A 394 24.12 -13.43 -18.61
N TYR A 395 23.24 -14.23 -19.21
CA TYR A 395 23.47 -14.82 -20.53
C TYR A 395 23.53 -13.77 -21.64
N SER A 396 22.74 -12.70 -21.55
CA SER A 396 22.77 -11.58 -22.49
C SER A 396 24.06 -10.76 -22.35
N CYS A 397 24.56 -10.57 -21.14
CA CYS A 397 25.83 -9.89 -20.87
C CYS A 397 27.05 -10.73 -21.33
N GLY A 398 27.00 -12.06 -21.13
CA GLY A 398 28.04 -12.99 -21.57
C GLY A 398 28.23 -13.02 -23.08
N LYS A 399 27.15 -12.89 -23.87
CA LYS A 399 27.24 -12.80 -25.34
C LYS A 399 27.88 -11.50 -25.84
N ALA A 400 27.76 -10.40 -25.10
CA ALA A 400 28.37 -9.12 -25.47
C ALA A 400 29.90 -9.12 -25.29
N HIS A 401 30.45 -10.01 -24.46
CA HIS A 401 31.89 -10.15 -24.25
C HIS A 401 32.59 -11.13 -25.20
N THR A 402 31.84 -11.96 -25.94
CA THR A 402 32.39 -12.91 -26.93
C THR A 402 32.35 -12.41 -28.37
N SER A 403 31.92 -11.16 -28.60
CA SER A 403 31.99 -10.50 -29.91
C SER A 403 33.08 -9.43 -29.92
N TRP A 404 34.34 -9.86 -29.97
CA TRP A 404 35.48 -9.06 -30.42
C TRP A 404 36.36 -9.92 -31.32
#